data_AF-A0A813DMY0-F1
#
_entry.id   AF-A0A813DMY0-F1
#
_cell.length_a   1.000
_cell.length_b   1.000
_cell.length_c   1.000
_cell.angle_alpha   90.00
_cell.angle_beta   90.00
_cell.angle_gamma   90.00
#
_symmetry.space_group_name_H-M   'P 1'
#
loop_
_entity.id
_entity.type
_entity.pdbx_description
1 polymer ?
#
loop_
_entity_poly.entity_id
_entity_poly.type
_entity_poly.pdbx_seq_one_letter_code
_entity_poly.pdbx_strand_id
1 'polypeptide(L)'
;SLAAFIGSGSVGALQVLDLDCNDLQDEGLSALASSLPHCRSLRELRLGGNRLGLQGAQSLAAALARCQEPGLQKLDVSRNYLGPAGAAALAEALAAEPPIGLRVLRLSVNRVRDAGVAAMSKIFQGSERGPLLEELDLGNNMIGDTGAAALAAALVAGKLGIRSLGLSRNKIAHIGAEVLSRAVSSGSCPLLQSIDLVGNDEIGSTAAGALASSLRSNLGGIVLFDPFQAALESARVGAYRIDLSGVPLHAEACKRLAEALRMPKARTAMLVLSRCSLGNAGAEEVATALRSRPTSAAHWLTELDLGWNGIGPQGGQALARLFGSPAGSRLETLELECNDLGNEGVSALIDALGRASR
;
A
#
# COMPACT_ATOMS: atom_id res chain seq x y z
N SER A 1 9.19 -8.81 -28.10
CA SER A 1 8.43 -9.14 -26.87
C SER A 1 8.80 -8.15 -25.78
N LEU A 2 8.01 -8.06 -24.69
CA LEU A 2 8.31 -7.16 -23.56
C LEU A 2 9.68 -7.48 -22.93
N ALA A 3 10.02 -8.75 -22.74
CA ALA A 3 11.33 -9.18 -22.26
C ALA A 3 12.50 -8.74 -23.16
N ALA A 4 12.33 -8.72 -24.49
CA ALA A 4 13.35 -8.21 -25.40
C ALA A 4 13.50 -6.67 -25.34
N PHE A 5 12.42 -5.96 -25.06
CA PHE A 5 12.46 -4.50 -24.82
C PHE A 5 13.19 -4.18 -23.51
N ILE A 6 12.87 -4.90 -22.42
CA ILE A 6 13.52 -4.71 -21.11
C ILE A 6 14.99 -5.14 -21.14
N GLY A 7 15.30 -6.30 -21.74
CA GLY A 7 16.66 -6.81 -21.90
C GLY A 7 17.56 -5.99 -22.83
N SER A 8 17.03 -5.01 -23.57
CA SER A 8 17.81 -4.14 -24.46
C SER A 8 18.69 -3.11 -23.74
N GLY A 9 18.53 -2.93 -22.43
CA GLY A 9 19.18 -1.88 -21.65
C GLY A 9 18.56 -0.48 -21.81
N SER A 10 17.68 -0.27 -22.80
CA SER A 10 16.97 1.00 -23.04
C SER A 10 16.06 1.43 -21.88
N VAL A 11 15.78 0.52 -20.94
CA VAL A 11 14.90 0.73 -19.77
C VAL A 11 15.69 1.23 -18.53
N GLY A 12 16.98 1.56 -18.67
CA GLY A 12 17.89 1.93 -17.58
C GLY A 12 17.51 3.14 -16.71
N ALA A 13 16.47 3.90 -17.06
CA ALA A 13 15.94 5.02 -16.27
C ALA A 13 14.51 4.80 -15.74
N LEU A 14 13.83 3.70 -16.07
CA LEU A 14 12.45 3.45 -15.65
C LEU A 14 12.38 3.15 -14.15
N GLN A 15 11.55 3.90 -13.42
CA GLN A 15 11.37 3.75 -11.97
C GLN A 15 10.06 3.06 -11.58
N VAL A 16 9.01 3.18 -12.39
CA VAL A 16 7.70 2.54 -12.19
C VAL A 16 7.36 1.73 -13.44
N LEU A 17 6.98 0.47 -13.28
CA LEU A 17 6.45 -0.38 -14.35
C LEU A 17 5.08 -0.90 -13.94
N ASP A 18 4.04 -0.32 -14.53
CA ASP A 18 2.65 -0.76 -14.35
C ASP A 18 2.28 -1.72 -15.48
N LEU A 19 1.81 -2.92 -15.12
CA LEU A 19 1.37 -3.97 -16.04
C LEU A 19 0.05 -4.59 -15.54
N ASP A 20 -0.75 -3.87 -14.76
CA ASP A 20 -2.00 -4.40 -14.22
C ASP A 20 -2.99 -4.83 -15.32
N CYS A 21 -3.75 -5.90 -15.04
CA CYS A 21 -4.78 -6.48 -15.92
C CYS A 21 -4.32 -6.88 -17.34
N ASN A 22 -3.02 -7.12 -17.59
CA ASN A 22 -2.46 -7.47 -18.90
C ASN A 22 -2.49 -8.98 -19.26
N ASP A 23 -3.11 -9.82 -18.44
CA ASP A 23 -3.23 -11.29 -18.64
C ASP A 23 -1.90 -12.03 -18.88
N LEU A 24 -0.82 -11.56 -18.21
CA LEU A 24 0.55 -12.05 -18.42
C LEU A 24 0.73 -13.56 -18.17
N GLN A 25 -0.02 -14.14 -17.23
CA GLN A 25 0.11 -15.54 -16.80
C GLN A 25 1.54 -15.89 -16.30
N ASP A 26 1.77 -17.15 -15.93
CA ASP A 26 3.04 -17.56 -15.32
C ASP A 26 4.22 -17.52 -16.31
N GLU A 27 3.94 -17.71 -17.61
CA GLU A 27 4.90 -17.60 -18.71
C GLU A 27 5.36 -16.15 -18.94
N GLY A 28 4.41 -15.20 -18.97
CA GLY A 28 4.72 -13.77 -19.15
C GLY A 28 5.46 -13.18 -17.96
N LEU A 29 5.09 -13.57 -16.74
CA LEU A 29 5.87 -13.20 -15.56
C LEU A 29 7.24 -13.89 -15.53
N SER A 30 7.37 -15.15 -15.94
CA SER A 30 8.69 -15.80 -16.04
C SER A 30 9.61 -15.10 -17.04
N ALA A 31 9.06 -14.63 -18.17
CA ALA A 31 9.79 -13.82 -19.14
C ALA A 31 10.22 -12.45 -18.55
N LEU A 32 9.34 -11.76 -17.82
CA LEU A 32 9.65 -10.51 -17.12
C LEU A 32 10.71 -10.71 -16.03
N ALA A 33 10.54 -11.74 -15.19
CA ALA A 33 11.42 -12.09 -14.08
C ALA A 33 12.85 -12.39 -14.54
N SER A 34 13.03 -13.02 -15.71
CA SER A 34 14.36 -13.22 -16.32
C SER A 34 15.12 -11.90 -16.58
N SER A 35 14.38 -10.80 -16.82
CA SER A 35 14.92 -9.48 -17.13
C SER A 35 15.05 -8.58 -15.90
N LEU A 36 14.23 -8.78 -14.87
CA LEU A 36 14.14 -7.93 -13.67
C LEU A 36 15.49 -7.61 -12.98
N PRO A 37 16.47 -8.53 -12.82
CA PRO A 37 17.77 -8.22 -12.23
C PRO A 37 18.60 -7.16 -12.96
N HIS A 38 18.29 -6.87 -14.23
CA HIS A 38 18.95 -5.83 -15.04
C HIS A 38 18.28 -4.45 -14.87
N CYS A 39 17.08 -4.39 -14.29
CA CYS A 39 16.26 -3.19 -14.14
C CYS A 39 16.68 -2.33 -12.93
N ARG A 40 17.96 -1.94 -12.85
CA ARG A 40 18.58 -1.31 -11.65
C ARG A 40 17.89 -0.03 -11.14
N SER A 41 17.17 0.67 -12.00
CA SER A 41 16.42 1.89 -11.67
C SER A 41 14.98 1.64 -11.23
N LEU A 42 14.44 0.43 -11.43
CA LEU A 42 13.04 0.11 -11.16
C LEU A 42 12.81 0.03 -9.66
N ARG A 43 11.94 0.90 -9.14
CA ARG A 43 11.53 0.99 -7.73
C ARG A 43 10.15 0.41 -7.49
N GLU A 44 9.27 0.45 -8.48
CA GLU A 44 7.89 -0.02 -8.35
C GLU A 44 7.49 -0.88 -9.53
N LEU A 45 6.86 -2.02 -9.24
CA LEU A 45 6.36 -2.98 -10.22
C LEU A 45 4.94 -3.40 -9.83
N ARG A 46 3.99 -3.24 -10.74
CA ARG A 46 2.60 -3.63 -10.55
C ARG A 46 2.21 -4.70 -11.55
N LEU A 47 1.64 -5.78 -11.03
CA LEU A 47 1.31 -7.02 -11.72
C LEU A 47 -0.09 -7.50 -11.31
N GLY A 48 -0.95 -6.62 -10.83
CA GLY A 48 -2.27 -6.95 -10.37
C GLY A 48 -3.17 -7.53 -11.48
N GLY A 49 -4.03 -8.49 -11.16
CA GLY A 49 -5.03 -9.02 -12.09
C GLY A 49 -4.48 -9.81 -13.30
N ASN A 50 -3.23 -10.27 -13.26
CA ASN A 50 -2.54 -10.95 -14.36
C ASN A 50 -2.69 -12.49 -14.40
N ARG A 51 -3.59 -13.05 -13.57
CA ARG A 51 -3.84 -14.49 -13.39
C ARG A 51 -2.62 -15.31 -12.95
N LEU A 52 -1.66 -14.66 -12.31
CA LEU A 52 -0.41 -15.27 -11.85
C LEU A 52 -0.68 -16.38 -10.82
N GLY A 53 0.04 -17.49 -10.93
CA GLY A 53 -0.04 -18.67 -10.07
C GLY A 53 1.28 -18.94 -9.33
N LEU A 54 1.49 -20.21 -8.99
CA LEU A 54 2.66 -20.63 -8.21
C LEU A 54 3.97 -20.48 -8.99
N GLN A 55 3.99 -20.78 -10.29
CA GLN A 55 5.24 -20.73 -11.07
C GLN A 55 5.65 -19.28 -11.30
N GLY A 56 4.69 -18.37 -11.49
CA GLY A 56 4.92 -16.92 -11.55
C GLY A 56 5.49 -16.38 -10.23
N ALA A 57 4.92 -16.75 -9.09
CA ALA A 57 5.47 -16.41 -7.78
C ALA A 57 6.92 -16.92 -7.60
N GLN A 58 7.20 -18.17 -7.97
CA GLN A 58 8.52 -18.77 -7.85
C GLN A 58 9.55 -18.09 -8.76
N SER A 59 9.19 -17.82 -10.02
CA SER A 59 10.03 -17.06 -10.97
C SER A 59 10.32 -15.64 -10.45
N LEU A 60 9.31 -14.95 -9.93
CA LEU A 60 9.45 -13.60 -9.37
C LEU A 60 10.32 -13.61 -8.10
N ALA A 61 10.10 -14.55 -7.18
CA ALA A 61 10.93 -14.72 -5.99
C ALA A 61 12.42 -14.96 -6.34
N ALA A 62 12.69 -15.86 -7.30
CA ALA A 62 14.04 -16.14 -7.78
C ALA A 62 14.70 -14.94 -8.51
N ALA A 63 13.90 -14.03 -9.09
CA ALA A 63 14.39 -12.80 -9.69
C ALA A 63 14.65 -11.69 -8.66
N LEU A 64 13.78 -11.55 -7.65
CA LEU A 64 13.97 -10.62 -6.54
C LEU A 64 15.27 -10.91 -5.79
N ALA A 65 15.53 -12.18 -5.45
CA ALA A 65 16.77 -12.65 -4.81
C ALA A 65 18.05 -12.44 -5.68
N ARG A 66 17.91 -11.97 -6.92
CA ARG A 66 19.02 -11.63 -7.84
C ARG A 66 19.12 -10.13 -8.15
N CYS A 67 18.21 -9.31 -7.63
CA CYS A 67 18.25 -7.86 -7.81
C CYS A 67 19.38 -7.24 -6.95
N GLN A 68 19.93 -6.12 -7.41
CA GLN A 68 20.97 -5.37 -6.70
C GLN A 68 20.41 -4.07 -6.12
N GLU A 69 20.87 -3.69 -4.93
CA GLU A 69 20.45 -2.45 -4.26
C GLU A 69 20.68 -1.19 -5.13
N PRO A 70 19.78 -0.18 -5.08
CA PRO A 70 18.64 -0.03 -4.16
C PRO A 70 17.37 -0.85 -4.50
N GLY A 71 17.45 -1.72 -5.52
CA GLY A 71 16.46 -2.76 -5.80
C GLY A 71 15.06 -2.26 -6.16
N LEU A 72 14.14 -3.22 -6.23
CA LEU A 72 12.70 -2.96 -6.24
C LEU A 72 12.25 -2.65 -4.80
N GLN A 73 11.46 -1.59 -4.63
CA GLN A 73 11.03 -1.06 -3.32
C GLN A 73 9.53 -1.23 -3.08
N LYS A 74 8.71 -1.23 -4.14
CA LYS A 74 7.28 -1.56 -4.10
C LYS A 74 6.95 -2.68 -5.10
N LEU A 75 6.17 -3.66 -4.65
CA LEU A 75 5.65 -4.74 -5.49
C LEU A 75 4.15 -4.91 -5.23
N ASP A 76 3.34 -4.71 -6.26
CA ASP A 76 1.93 -5.11 -6.25
C ASP A 76 1.73 -6.35 -7.12
N VAL A 77 1.20 -7.42 -6.52
CA VAL A 77 0.81 -8.67 -7.18
C VAL A 77 -0.63 -9.03 -6.85
N SER A 78 -1.47 -8.04 -6.54
CA SER A 78 -2.87 -8.20 -6.13
C SER A 78 -3.76 -8.91 -7.16
N ARG A 79 -4.92 -9.44 -6.76
CA ARG A 79 -5.93 -10.00 -7.68
C ARG A 79 -5.41 -11.15 -8.58
N ASN A 80 -4.45 -11.91 -8.07
CA ASN A 80 -3.86 -13.08 -8.72
C ASN A 80 -4.25 -14.37 -7.96
N TYR A 81 -3.58 -15.48 -8.24
CA TYR A 81 -3.89 -16.81 -7.73
C TYR A 81 -2.67 -17.51 -7.09
N LEU A 82 -1.68 -16.73 -6.61
CA LEU A 82 -0.41 -17.22 -6.07
C LEU A 82 -0.60 -18.25 -4.93
N GLY A 83 -1.66 -18.09 -4.13
CA GLY A 83 -2.06 -19.03 -3.09
C GLY A 83 -1.05 -19.17 -1.94
N PRO A 84 -1.21 -20.20 -1.08
CA PRO A 84 -0.35 -20.41 0.09
C PRO A 84 1.14 -20.56 -0.25
N ALA A 85 1.43 -21.34 -1.30
CA ALA A 85 2.81 -21.67 -1.70
C ALA A 85 3.50 -20.52 -2.44
N GLY A 86 2.78 -19.73 -3.24
CA GLY A 86 3.36 -18.55 -3.90
C GLY A 86 3.69 -17.44 -2.91
N ALA A 87 2.84 -17.24 -1.90
CA ALA A 87 3.12 -16.33 -0.79
C ALA A 87 4.33 -16.78 0.06
N ALA A 88 4.47 -18.10 0.29
CA ALA A 88 5.66 -18.65 0.93
C ALA A 88 6.94 -18.40 0.12
N ALA A 89 6.93 -18.65 -1.20
CA ALA A 89 8.08 -18.39 -2.08
C ALA A 89 8.50 -16.91 -2.09
N LEU A 90 7.55 -15.97 -2.09
CA LEU A 90 7.85 -14.54 -1.96
C LEU A 90 8.43 -14.20 -0.58
N ALA A 91 7.95 -14.83 0.50
CA ALA A 91 8.53 -14.67 1.83
C ALA A 91 9.94 -15.26 1.95
N GLU A 92 10.25 -16.36 1.27
CA GLU A 92 11.61 -16.93 1.21
C GLU A 92 12.58 -15.94 0.54
N ALA A 93 12.21 -15.32 -0.59
CA ALA A 93 13.03 -14.29 -1.23
C ALA A 93 13.18 -13.02 -0.37
N LEU A 94 12.16 -12.67 0.41
CA LEU A 94 12.18 -11.52 1.34
C LEU A 94 12.98 -11.76 2.62
N ALA A 95 13.22 -13.02 2.97
CA ALA A 95 14.00 -13.42 4.15
C ALA A 95 15.42 -13.91 3.79
N ALA A 96 15.78 -13.85 2.51
CA ALA A 96 17.10 -14.19 2.00
C ALA A 96 18.17 -13.16 2.42
N GLU A 97 19.43 -13.60 2.45
CA GLU A 97 20.61 -12.76 2.66
C GLU A 97 21.48 -12.77 1.39
N PRO A 98 21.91 -11.61 0.86
CA PRO A 98 21.67 -10.26 1.37
C PRO A 98 20.19 -9.84 1.24
N PRO A 99 19.69 -8.98 2.15
CA PRO A 99 18.28 -8.62 2.18
C PRO A 99 17.91 -7.75 0.98
N ILE A 100 16.76 -8.02 0.37
CA ILE A 100 16.23 -7.21 -0.73
C ILE A 100 15.55 -5.95 -0.19
N GLY A 101 15.81 -4.79 -0.80
CA GLY A 101 15.29 -3.48 -0.39
C GLY A 101 13.78 -3.24 -0.49
N LEU A 102 12.96 -4.29 -0.63
CA LEU A 102 11.51 -4.18 -0.77
C LEU A 102 10.86 -3.65 0.51
N ARG A 103 10.10 -2.56 0.40
CA ARG A 103 9.40 -1.86 1.49
C ARG A 103 7.90 -2.05 1.45
N VAL A 104 7.31 -2.18 0.27
CA VAL A 104 5.88 -2.38 0.08
C VAL A 104 5.62 -3.69 -0.66
N LEU A 105 4.83 -4.58 -0.06
CA LEU A 105 4.30 -5.77 -0.71
C LEU A 105 2.78 -5.79 -0.62
N ARG A 106 2.10 -5.73 -1.77
CA ARG A 106 0.65 -5.85 -1.87
C ARG A 106 0.28 -7.21 -2.48
N LEU A 107 -0.35 -8.03 -1.65
CA LEU A 107 -0.79 -9.40 -1.92
C LEU A 107 -2.33 -9.51 -1.87
N SER A 108 -3.09 -8.42 -2.00
CA SER A 108 -4.54 -8.49 -1.86
C SER A 108 -5.18 -9.46 -2.87
N VAL A 109 -6.29 -10.12 -2.51
CA VAL A 109 -7.06 -10.98 -3.43
C VAL A 109 -6.19 -12.09 -4.09
N ASN A 110 -5.36 -12.80 -3.31
CA ASN A 110 -4.44 -13.85 -3.80
C ASN A 110 -4.72 -15.28 -3.33
N ARG A 111 -5.76 -15.47 -2.50
CA ARG A 111 -6.11 -16.76 -1.86
C ARG A 111 -4.98 -17.31 -0.96
N VAL A 112 -4.18 -16.43 -0.34
CA VAL A 112 -3.04 -16.81 0.53
C VAL A 112 -3.46 -17.72 1.69
N ARG A 113 -4.64 -17.46 2.30
CA ARG A 113 -5.22 -18.22 3.43
C ARG A 113 -4.31 -18.31 4.67
N ASP A 114 -4.84 -18.88 5.74
CA ASP A 114 -4.10 -19.16 6.97
C ASP A 114 -2.80 -19.95 6.73
N ALA A 115 -2.83 -20.92 5.81
CA ALA A 115 -1.66 -21.75 5.49
C ALA A 115 -0.51 -20.93 4.88
N GLY A 116 -0.80 -19.98 3.99
CA GLY A 116 0.22 -19.11 3.40
C GLY A 116 0.76 -18.12 4.43
N VAL A 117 -0.14 -17.48 5.19
CA VAL A 117 0.22 -16.55 6.26
C VAL A 117 1.07 -17.22 7.35
N ALA A 118 0.75 -18.47 7.73
CA ALA A 118 1.54 -19.26 8.67
C ALA A 118 2.92 -19.63 8.11
N ALA A 119 3.03 -19.95 6.81
CA ALA A 119 4.30 -20.18 6.16
C ALA A 119 5.17 -18.91 6.15
N MET A 120 4.62 -17.77 5.67
CA MET A 120 5.31 -16.47 5.67
C MET A 120 5.80 -16.10 7.08
N SER A 121 4.91 -16.20 8.07
CA SER A 121 5.23 -15.90 9.48
C SER A 121 6.36 -16.77 10.03
N LYS A 122 6.37 -18.07 9.71
CA LYS A 122 7.44 -19.00 10.11
C LYS A 122 8.77 -18.69 9.40
N ILE A 123 8.73 -18.34 8.12
CA ILE A 123 9.92 -17.95 7.33
C ILE A 123 10.55 -16.69 7.94
N PHE A 124 9.77 -15.65 8.18
CA PHE A 124 10.27 -14.41 8.79
C PHE A 124 10.80 -14.65 10.21
N GLN A 125 10.13 -15.47 11.03
CA GLN A 125 10.63 -15.86 12.36
C GLN A 125 11.98 -16.60 12.30
N GLY A 126 12.19 -17.47 11.32
CA GLY A 126 13.41 -18.25 11.15
C GLY A 126 14.60 -17.46 10.56
N SER A 127 14.34 -16.37 9.86
CA SER A 127 15.40 -15.50 9.31
C SER A 127 16.12 -14.70 10.39
N GLU A 128 17.39 -14.34 10.18
CA GLU A 128 18.15 -13.56 11.16
C GLU A 128 17.58 -12.15 11.36
N ARG A 129 17.34 -11.42 10.25
CA ARG A 129 16.95 -10.00 10.28
C ARG A 129 15.45 -9.72 10.13
N GLY A 130 14.68 -10.65 9.56
CA GLY A 130 13.34 -10.35 9.04
C GLY A 130 13.38 -9.58 7.71
N PRO A 131 12.23 -9.47 7.02
CA PRO A 131 12.14 -8.70 5.77
C PRO A 131 12.18 -7.20 6.03
N LEU A 132 12.69 -6.43 5.06
CA LEU A 132 12.80 -4.96 5.15
C LEU A 132 11.46 -4.20 4.93
N LEU A 133 10.33 -4.91 4.94
CA LEU A 133 9.00 -4.38 4.68
C LEU A 133 8.53 -3.35 5.71
N GLU A 134 7.88 -2.31 5.21
CA GLU A 134 7.19 -1.26 5.96
C GLU A 134 5.66 -1.29 5.72
N GLU A 135 5.21 -1.80 4.56
CA GLU A 135 3.80 -2.07 4.23
C GLU A 135 3.63 -3.51 3.73
N LEU A 136 2.71 -4.25 4.36
CA LEU A 136 2.28 -5.59 3.92
C LEU A 136 0.75 -5.62 3.84
N ASP A 137 0.21 -5.68 2.63
CA ASP A 137 -1.23 -5.83 2.41
C ASP A 137 -1.58 -7.27 2.04
N LEU A 138 -2.45 -7.87 2.86
CA LEU A 138 -3.01 -9.21 2.74
C LEU A 138 -4.55 -9.18 2.65
N GLY A 139 -5.16 -8.07 2.25
CA GLY A 139 -6.61 -7.93 2.12
C GLY A 139 -7.27 -8.99 1.22
N ASN A 140 -8.47 -9.46 1.58
CA ASN A 140 -9.28 -10.40 0.79
C ASN A 140 -8.54 -11.71 0.41
N ASN A 141 -7.85 -12.32 1.37
CA ASN A 141 -7.08 -13.55 1.18
C ASN A 141 -7.67 -14.80 1.84
N MET A 142 -8.88 -14.70 2.41
CA MET A 142 -9.55 -15.77 3.14
C MET A 142 -8.76 -16.20 4.39
N ILE A 143 -8.12 -15.24 5.07
CA ILE A 143 -7.40 -15.40 6.33
C ILE A 143 -8.41 -15.40 7.48
N GLY A 144 -8.37 -16.37 8.37
CA GLY A 144 -9.14 -16.42 9.60
C GLY A 144 -8.28 -16.21 10.85
N ASP A 145 -8.83 -16.56 12.00
CA ASP A 145 -8.18 -16.38 13.30
C ASP A 145 -6.83 -17.12 13.39
N THR A 146 -6.67 -18.26 12.71
CA THR A 146 -5.42 -19.03 12.68
C THR A 146 -4.29 -18.24 11.98
N GLY A 147 -4.57 -17.60 10.85
CA GLY A 147 -3.60 -16.76 10.16
C GLY A 147 -3.35 -15.43 10.87
N ALA A 148 -4.39 -14.84 11.47
CA ALA A 148 -4.24 -13.67 12.36
C ALA A 148 -3.30 -13.99 13.54
N ALA A 149 -3.46 -15.15 14.18
CA ALA A 149 -2.58 -15.61 15.25
C ALA A 149 -1.14 -15.88 14.79
N ALA A 150 -0.94 -16.37 13.55
CA ALA A 150 0.40 -16.55 12.98
C ALA A 150 1.12 -15.21 12.75
N LEU A 151 0.42 -14.20 12.21
CA LEU A 151 0.94 -12.83 12.11
C LEU A 151 1.27 -12.26 13.48
N ALA A 152 0.36 -12.40 14.45
CA ALA A 152 0.58 -11.98 15.83
C ALA A 152 1.85 -12.61 16.45
N ALA A 153 2.15 -13.88 16.14
CA ALA A 153 3.37 -14.54 16.59
C ALA A 153 4.65 -13.97 15.92
N ALA A 154 4.63 -13.70 14.61
CA ALA A 154 5.79 -13.09 13.92
C ALA A 154 6.01 -11.61 14.31
N LEU A 155 4.92 -10.90 14.62
CA LEU A 155 4.91 -9.59 15.25
C LEU A 155 5.52 -9.63 16.66
N VAL A 156 5.05 -10.50 17.56
CA VAL A 156 5.59 -10.66 18.92
C VAL A 156 7.07 -11.06 18.93
N ALA A 157 7.53 -11.83 17.94
CA ALA A 157 8.93 -12.19 17.76
C ALA A 157 9.84 -11.02 17.34
N GLY A 158 9.29 -9.83 17.04
CA GLY A 158 10.05 -8.67 16.57
C GLY A 158 10.60 -8.83 15.15
N LYS A 159 10.06 -9.77 14.36
CA LYS A 159 10.59 -10.19 13.05
C LYS A 159 9.84 -9.58 11.86
N LEU A 160 8.81 -8.78 12.11
CA LEU A 160 8.08 -7.98 11.13
C LEU A 160 8.22 -6.50 11.49
N GLY A 161 9.16 -5.79 10.85
CA GLY A 161 9.41 -4.35 11.07
C GLY A 161 8.36 -3.40 10.47
N ILE A 162 7.16 -3.91 10.16
CA ILE A 162 6.15 -3.22 9.36
C ILE A 162 5.48 -2.05 10.10
N ARG A 163 5.09 -1.03 9.35
CA ARG A 163 4.26 0.10 9.80
C ARG A 163 2.79 -0.11 9.51
N SER A 164 2.46 -0.71 8.37
CA SER A 164 1.08 -0.95 7.93
C SER A 164 0.84 -2.42 7.61
N LEU A 165 -0.25 -2.96 8.15
CA LEU A 165 -0.71 -4.33 7.94
C LEU A 165 -2.15 -4.32 7.38
N GLY A 166 -2.30 -4.59 6.09
CA GLY A 166 -3.60 -4.72 5.43
C GLY A 166 -4.19 -6.11 5.67
N LEU A 167 -5.36 -6.19 6.30
CA LEU A 167 -6.09 -7.44 6.56
C LEU A 167 -7.60 -7.32 6.29
N SER A 168 -8.07 -6.26 5.62
CA SER A 168 -9.47 -6.07 5.23
C SER A 168 -10.07 -7.24 4.42
N ARG A 169 -11.41 -7.36 4.47
CA ARG A 169 -12.22 -8.30 3.66
C ARG A 169 -11.79 -9.78 3.80
N ASN A 170 -11.22 -10.14 4.94
CA ASN A 170 -10.82 -11.49 5.28
C ASN A 170 -11.94 -12.19 6.10
N LYS A 171 -11.59 -13.22 6.88
CA LYS A 171 -12.49 -14.00 7.74
C LYS A 171 -12.02 -13.99 9.20
N ILE A 172 -11.35 -12.90 9.60
CA ILE A 172 -10.88 -12.74 10.99
C ILE A 172 -12.11 -12.44 11.85
N ALA A 173 -12.26 -13.16 12.95
CA ALA A 173 -13.31 -12.96 13.92
C ALA A 173 -12.75 -12.35 15.21
N HIS A 174 -13.58 -12.27 16.25
CA HIS A 174 -13.20 -11.71 17.54
C HIS A 174 -11.90 -12.31 18.11
N ILE A 175 -11.68 -13.64 17.97
CA ILE A 175 -10.50 -14.32 18.51
C ILE A 175 -9.21 -13.85 17.82
N GLY A 176 -9.18 -13.77 16.49
CA GLY A 176 -8.02 -13.29 15.75
C GLY A 176 -7.73 -11.82 16.01
N ALA A 177 -8.77 -10.99 16.14
CA ALA A 177 -8.63 -9.59 16.52
C ALA A 177 -8.10 -9.41 17.97
N GLU A 178 -8.52 -10.24 18.93
CA GLU A 178 -7.99 -10.25 20.30
C GLU A 178 -6.53 -10.73 20.35
N VAL A 179 -6.15 -11.72 19.54
CA VAL A 179 -4.76 -12.19 19.47
C VAL A 179 -3.84 -11.14 18.82
N LEU A 180 -4.31 -10.44 17.77
CA LEU A 180 -3.62 -9.26 17.23
C LEU A 180 -3.54 -8.12 18.27
N SER A 181 -4.60 -7.86 19.02
CA SER A 181 -4.64 -6.85 20.10
C SER A 181 -3.56 -7.11 21.14
N ARG A 182 -3.45 -8.37 21.60
CA ARG A 182 -2.41 -8.79 22.54
C ARG A 182 -0.99 -8.65 21.97
N ALA A 183 -0.80 -8.95 20.68
CA ALA A 183 0.51 -8.77 20.03
C ALA A 183 0.92 -7.29 19.94
N VAL A 184 -0.01 -6.39 19.61
CA VAL A 184 0.23 -4.94 19.63
C VAL A 184 0.51 -4.43 21.05
N SER A 185 -0.28 -4.86 22.04
CA SER A 185 -0.08 -4.48 23.45
C SER A 185 1.18 -5.05 24.12
N SER A 186 1.92 -5.96 23.47
CA SER A 186 3.17 -6.51 24.02
C SER A 186 4.36 -5.53 23.94
N GLY A 187 4.27 -4.48 23.12
CA GLY A 187 5.40 -3.59 22.83
C GLY A 187 6.44 -4.17 21.87
N SER A 188 6.31 -5.43 21.43
CA SER A 188 7.22 -6.06 20.44
C SER A 188 7.18 -5.41 19.05
N CYS A 189 6.18 -4.57 18.77
CA CYS A 189 5.92 -3.97 17.45
C CYS A 189 5.97 -2.43 17.47
N PRO A 190 7.08 -1.80 17.88
CA PRO A 190 7.15 -0.35 18.08
C PRO A 190 7.06 0.48 16.79
N LEU A 191 7.13 -0.16 15.62
CA LEU A 191 6.99 0.49 14.31
C LEU A 191 5.57 0.44 13.74
N LEU A 192 4.69 -0.42 14.26
CA LEU A 192 3.37 -0.68 13.68
C LEU A 192 2.39 0.47 13.99
N GLN A 193 2.02 1.19 12.94
CA GLN A 193 1.16 2.39 12.95
C GLN A 193 -0.29 2.10 12.59
N SER A 194 -0.55 1.11 11.71
CA SER A 194 -1.88 0.80 11.21
C SER A 194 -2.10 -0.70 11.01
N ILE A 195 -3.29 -1.18 11.38
CA ILE A 195 -3.84 -2.48 10.96
C ILE A 195 -5.22 -2.20 10.38
N ASP A 196 -5.41 -2.49 9.10
CA ASP A 196 -6.72 -2.42 8.45
C ASP A 196 -7.44 -3.78 8.55
N LEU A 197 -8.69 -3.76 9.01
CA LEU A 197 -9.55 -4.94 9.10
C LEU A 197 -10.94 -4.71 8.47
N VAL A 198 -11.13 -3.65 7.67
CA VAL A 198 -12.43 -3.27 7.06
C VAL A 198 -13.08 -4.44 6.33
N GLY A 199 -14.30 -4.82 6.72
CA GLY A 199 -15.02 -5.97 6.13
C GLY A 199 -14.59 -7.35 6.66
N ASN A 200 -14.04 -7.42 7.88
CA ASN A 200 -14.00 -8.66 8.67
C ASN A 200 -15.19 -8.63 9.64
N ASP A 201 -16.35 -9.08 9.16
CA ASP A 201 -17.63 -8.77 9.82
C ASP A 201 -17.86 -9.51 11.15
N GLU A 202 -17.11 -10.59 11.39
CA GLU A 202 -17.21 -11.45 12.60
C GLU A 202 -16.34 -10.96 13.79
N ILE A 203 -15.66 -9.82 13.67
CA ILE A 203 -14.84 -9.25 14.76
C ILE A 203 -15.69 -8.75 15.93
N GLY A 204 -16.81 -8.10 15.65
CA GLY A 204 -17.64 -7.44 16.67
C GLY A 204 -16.99 -6.20 17.31
N SER A 205 -17.82 -5.35 17.91
CA SER A 205 -17.37 -4.05 18.45
C SER A 205 -16.38 -4.18 19.63
N THR A 206 -16.46 -5.24 20.43
CA THR A 206 -15.61 -5.44 21.62
C THR A 206 -14.17 -5.82 21.27
N ALA A 207 -13.94 -6.73 20.31
CA ALA A 207 -12.59 -7.15 19.94
C ALA A 207 -11.87 -6.09 19.10
N ALA A 208 -12.59 -5.41 18.19
CA ALA A 208 -12.12 -4.15 17.60
C ALA A 208 -11.84 -3.09 18.68
N GLY A 209 -12.68 -3.08 19.73
CA GLY A 209 -12.54 -2.29 20.96
C GLY A 209 -11.18 -2.45 21.62
N ALA A 210 -10.79 -3.69 21.90
CA ALA A 210 -9.49 -4.05 22.43
C ALA A 210 -8.36 -3.68 21.45
N LEU A 211 -8.43 -4.11 20.19
CA LEU A 211 -7.36 -3.94 19.21
C LEU A 211 -6.99 -2.46 18.96
N ALA A 212 -7.97 -1.61 18.71
CA ALA A 212 -7.70 -0.19 18.51
C ALA A 212 -7.29 0.51 19.82
N SER A 213 -7.61 -0.07 20.99
CA SER A 213 -7.10 0.39 22.29
C SER A 213 -5.62 0.03 22.45
N SER A 214 -5.23 -1.19 22.07
CA SER A 214 -3.83 -1.61 21.98
C SER A 214 -3.03 -0.71 21.06
N LEU A 215 -3.53 -0.42 19.85
CA LEU A 215 -2.89 0.50 18.91
C LEU A 215 -2.67 1.89 19.52
N ARG A 216 -3.67 2.49 20.20
CA ARG A 216 -3.48 3.77 20.91
C ARG A 216 -2.73 3.71 22.25
N SER A 217 -2.19 2.55 22.62
CA SER A 217 -1.22 2.40 23.71
C SER A 217 0.22 2.19 23.18
N ASN A 218 0.36 1.54 22.02
CA ASN A 218 1.62 1.39 21.28
C ASN A 218 2.00 2.67 20.48
N LEU A 219 0.99 3.48 20.13
CA LEU A 219 1.06 4.78 19.48
C LEU A 219 0.27 5.77 20.34
N GLY A 220 0.74 7.00 20.55
CA GLY A 220 0.08 7.96 21.47
C GLY A 220 -1.27 8.52 20.98
N GLY A 221 -2.34 7.70 20.95
CA GLY A 221 -3.64 8.00 20.33
C GLY A 221 -3.72 7.55 18.86
N ILE A 222 -4.87 7.27 18.21
CA ILE A 222 -6.34 7.23 18.48
C ILE A 222 -6.96 6.67 17.13
N VAL A 223 -8.07 5.91 16.94
CA VAL A 223 -9.14 5.21 17.72
C VAL A 223 -9.77 4.09 16.80
N LEU A 224 -10.89 3.43 17.16
CA LEU A 224 -11.60 2.42 16.34
C LEU A 224 -12.25 2.98 15.05
N PHE A 225 -12.18 2.20 13.97
CA PHE A 225 -13.31 1.59 13.23
C PHE A 225 -14.68 2.30 13.04
N ASP A 226 -14.72 3.61 13.00
CA ASP A 226 -15.32 4.28 11.84
C ASP A 226 -14.13 4.55 10.91
N PRO A 227 -14.03 3.94 9.72
CA PRO A 227 -12.83 4.08 8.87
C PRO A 227 -12.60 5.52 8.45
N PHE A 228 -13.65 6.35 8.36
CA PHE A 228 -13.51 7.76 8.08
C PHE A 228 -13.00 8.53 9.31
N GLN A 229 -13.59 8.35 10.49
CA GLN A 229 -13.09 9.02 11.71
C GLN A 229 -11.66 8.58 12.05
N ALA A 230 -11.36 7.28 11.94
CA ALA A 230 -10.03 6.74 12.14
C ALA A 230 -9.02 7.36 11.18
N ALA A 231 -9.38 7.64 9.92
CA ALA A 231 -8.54 8.37 8.98
C ALA A 231 -8.36 9.86 9.35
N LEU A 232 -9.42 10.54 9.81
CA LEU A 232 -9.32 11.92 10.31
C LEU A 232 -8.41 12.03 11.53
N GLU A 233 -8.49 11.07 12.45
CA GLU A 233 -7.67 11.02 13.65
C GLU A 233 -6.24 10.61 13.33
N SER A 234 -6.04 9.65 12.41
CA SER A 234 -4.74 9.27 11.83
C SER A 234 -4.04 10.47 11.18
N ALA A 235 -4.76 11.28 10.40
CA ALA A 235 -4.23 12.54 9.86
C ALA A 235 -3.81 13.51 10.97
N ARG A 236 -4.64 13.67 12.02
CA ARG A 236 -4.36 14.57 13.16
C ARG A 236 -3.16 14.16 13.99
N VAL A 237 -2.89 12.85 14.15
CA VAL A 237 -1.70 12.36 14.89
C VAL A 237 -0.46 12.23 14.01
N GLY A 238 -0.62 12.19 12.69
CA GLY A 238 0.49 12.17 11.72
C GLY A 238 0.84 10.79 11.18
N ALA A 239 -0.16 9.92 10.97
CA ALA A 239 0.03 8.61 10.35
C ALA A 239 0.64 8.71 8.94
N TYR A 240 1.58 7.81 8.63
CA TYR A 240 2.33 7.76 7.38
C TYR A 240 1.45 7.43 6.16
N ARG A 241 0.58 6.43 6.28
CA ARG A 241 -0.45 6.08 5.29
C ARG A 241 -1.84 6.44 5.83
N ILE A 242 -2.69 6.95 4.95
CA ILE A 242 -4.14 6.98 5.13
C ILE A 242 -4.75 6.27 3.94
N ASP A 243 -5.53 5.23 4.20
CA ASP A 243 -6.30 4.51 3.20
C ASP A 243 -7.79 4.65 3.54
N LEU A 244 -8.57 5.08 2.56
CA LEU A 244 -10.03 5.22 2.63
C LEU A 244 -10.71 4.49 1.46
N SER A 245 -10.01 3.56 0.80
CA SER A 245 -10.46 2.98 -0.47
C SER A 245 -11.85 2.35 -0.39
N GLY A 246 -12.80 2.88 -1.17
CA GLY A 246 -14.20 2.46 -1.19
C GLY A 246 -15.07 3.02 -0.05
N VAL A 247 -14.56 3.93 0.78
CA VAL A 247 -15.37 4.74 1.71
C VAL A 247 -15.97 5.91 0.94
N PRO A 248 -17.30 6.09 0.88
CA PRO A 248 -17.93 7.14 0.07
C PRO A 248 -17.77 8.53 0.70
N LEU A 249 -16.74 9.26 0.25
CA LEU A 249 -16.38 10.60 0.67
C LEU A 249 -17.26 11.64 -0.04
N HIS A 250 -18.48 11.79 0.47
CA HIS A 250 -19.37 12.91 0.13
C HIS A 250 -18.71 14.26 0.45
N ALA A 251 -19.19 15.36 -0.13
CA ALA A 251 -18.55 16.68 -0.04
C ALA A 251 -18.18 17.14 1.39
N GLU A 252 -19.00 16.83 2.40
CA GLU A 252 -18.71 17.17 3.80
C GLU A 252 -17.61 16.29 4.43
N ALA A 253 -17.48 15.04 3.97
CA ALA A 253 -16.35 14.18 4.30
C ALA A 253 -15.05 14.69 3.62
N CYS A 254 -15.13 15.15 2.36
CA CYS A 254 -13.99 15.78 1.69
C CYS A 254 -13.44 16.98 2.47
N LYS A 255 -14.32 17.88 2.95
CA LYS A 255 -13.92 19.03 3.81
C LYS A 255 -13.26 18.57 5.10
N ARG A 256 -13.86 17.62 5.83
CA ARG A 256 -13.31 17.12 7.10
C ARG A 256 -11.95 16.44 6.91
N LEU A 257 -11.76 15.69 5.83
CA LEU A 257 -10.46 15.12 5.44
C LEU A 257 -9.46 16.23 5.10
N ALA A 258 -9.88 17.23 4.34
CA ALA A 258 -9.09 18.40 3.99
C ALA A 258 -8.62 19.19 5.23
N GLU A 259 -9.51 19.42 6.21
CA GLU A 259 -9.15 19.99 7.52
C GLU A 259 -8.14 19.14 8.28
N ALA A 260 -8.30 17.83 8.32
CA ALA A 260 -7.40 16.94 9.05
C ALA A 260 -6.01 16.87 8.39
N LEU A 261 -5.94 16.85 7.04
CA LEU A 261 -4.70 16.92 6.27
C LEU A 261 -3.97 18.27 6.42
N ARG A 262 -4.70 19.37 6.67
CA ARG A 262 -4.16 20.72 6.94
C ARG A 262 -3.47 20.85 8.31
N MET A 263 -3.68 19.90 9.24
CA MET A 263 -3.16 20.01 10.61
C MET A 263 -1.63 20.03 10.66
N PRO A 264 -0.98 20.86 11.51
CA PRO A 264 0.49 20.93 11.60
C PRO A 264 1.20 19.62 12.01
N LYS A 265 0.46 18.64 12.53
CA LYS A 265 0.96 17.30 12.86
C LYS A 265 0.76 16.27 11.73
N ALA A 266 0.04 16.59 10.66
CA ALA A 266 -0.24 15.65 9.58
C ALA A 266 1.03 15.37 8.74
N ARG A 267 1.55 14.15 8.85
CA ARG A 267 2.77 13.65 8.18
C ARG A 267 2.49 12.57 7.13
N THR A 268 1.24 12.49 6.68
CA THR A 268 0.80 11.51 5.67
C THR A 268 1.59 11.69 4.38
N ALA A 269 2.30 10.61 4.04
CA ALA A 269 3.11 10.41 2.84
C ALA A 269 2.35 9.64 1.77
N MET A 270 1.48 8.71 2.17
CA MET A 270 0.64 7.92 1.26
C MET A 270 -0.84 8.20 1.56
N LEU A 271 -1.59 8.74 0.60
CA LEU A 271 -3.01 9.05 0.73
C LEU A 271 -3.78 8.33 -0.38
N VAL A 272 -4.53 7.30 -0.01
CA VAL A 272 -5.18 6.39 -0.95
C VAL A 272 -6.69 6.51 -0.78
N LEU A 273 -7.33 7.09 -1.80
CA LEU A 273 -8.74 7.46 -1.84
C LEU A 273 -9.45 6.79 -3.03
N SER A 274 -8.99 5.61 -3.47
CA SER A 274 -9.60 4.87 -4.57
C SER A 274 -11.09 4.65 -4.34
N ARG A 275 -11.94 4.83 -5.35
CA ARG A 275 -13.39 4.49 -5.27
C ARG A 275 -14.14 5.25 -4.17
N CYS A 276 -13.66 6.44 -3.78
CA CYS A 276 -14.28 7.27 -2.74
C CYS A 276 -15.42 8.18 -3.25
N SER A 277 -15.72 8.20 -4.55
CA SER A 277 -16.74 9.06 -5.17
C SER A 277 -16.51 10.58 -4.95
N LEU A 278 -15.25 11.01 -4.91
CA LEU A 278 -14.86 12.41 -4.65
C LEU A 278 -15.46 13.43 -5.66
N GLY A 279 -15.52 13.06 -6.93
CA GLY A 279 -15.82 13.97 -8.04
C GLY A 279 -14.88 15.19 -8.12
N ASN A 280 -15.27 16.18 -8.93
CA ASN A 280 -14.53 17.44 -9.06
C ASN A 280 -14.33 18.17 -7.72
N ALA A 281 -15.38 18.28 -6.90
CA ALA A 281 -15.34 19.06 -5.66
C ALA A 281 -14.49 18.41 -4.57
N GLY A 282 -14.54 17.08 -4.45
CA GLY A 282 -13.66 16.35 -3.52
C GLY A 282 -12.20 16.43 -3.93
N ALA A 283 -11.91 16.31 -5.24
CA ALA A 283 -10.56 16.51 -5.77
C ALA A 283 -10.03 17.93 -5.51
N GLU A 284 -10.87 18.96 -5.61
CA GLU A 284 -10.47 20.35 -5.35
C GLU A 284 -10.23 20.64 -3.85
N GLU A 285 -11.02 20.07 -2.93
CA GLU A 285 -10.74 20.17 -1.49
C GLU A 285 -9.47 19.42 -1.09
N VAL A 286 -9.25 18.19 -1.59
CA VAL A 286 -8.01 17.43 -1.35
C VAL A 286 -6.81 18.17 -1.92
N ALA A 287 -6.88 18.67 -3.16
CA ALA A 287 -5.81 19.46 -3.77
C ALA A 287 -5.52 20.74 -2.98
N THR A 288 -6.56 21.45 -2.54
CA THR A 288 -6.41 22.69 -1.77
C THR A 288 -5.82 22.42 -0.39
N ALA A 289 -6.26 21.37 0.31
CA ALA A 289 -5.68 20.92 1.57
C ALA A 289 -4.19 20.66 1.47
N LEU A 290 -3.78 19.81 0.52
CA LEU A 290 -2.38 19.42 0.31
C LEU A 290 -1.49 20.63 0.01
N ARG A 291 -1.94 21.56 -0.86
CA ARG A 291 -1.23 22.83 -1.15
C ARG A 291 -1.06 23.73 0.08
N SER A 292 -2.00 23.67 1.03
CA SER A 292 -2.01 24.48 2.25
C SER A 292 -1.27 23.86 3.46
N ARG A 293 -0.64 22.69 3.31
CA ARG A 293 0.11 22.04 4.40
C ARG A 293 1.37 22.87 4.76
N PRO A 294 1.65 23.08 6.06
CA PRO A 294 2.79 23.91 6.48
C PRO A 294 4.13 23.30 6.10
N THR A 295 5.03 24.12 5.56
CA THR A 295 6.34 23.70 5.00
C THR A 295 7.36 23.23 6.03
N SER A 296 7.07 23.36 7.33
CA SER A 296 7.87 22.82 8.43
C SER A 296 7.52 21.38 8.82
N ALA A 297 6.48 20.78 8.20
CA ALA A 297 6.14 19.39 8.42
C ALA A 297 7.15 18.46 7.74
N ALA A 298 8.01 17.80 8.54
CA ALA A 298 8.80 16.68 8.05
C ALA A 298 7.87 15.55 7.55
N HIS A 299 8.20 14.99 6.38
CA HIS A 299 7.42 14.03 5.60
C HIS A 299 6.21 14.66 4.87
N TRP A 300 6.40 14.87 3.56
CA TRP A 300 5.38 15.31 2.60
C TRP A 300 4.75 14.12 1.88
N LEU A 301 3.68 14.38 1.10
CA LEU A 301 2.99 13.36 0.31
C LEU A 301 3.84 12.89 -0.88
N THR A 302 4.14 11.58 -0.94
CA THR A 302 4.83 10.90 -2.04
C THR A 302 3.88 10.04 -2.89
N GLU A 303 2.81 9.49 -2.32
CA GLU A 303 1.82 8.67 -3.04
C GLU A 303 0.40 9.23 -2.84
N LEU A 304 -0.31 9.46 -3.94
CA LEU A 304 -1.69 9.93 -3.98
C LEU A 304 -2.51 9.09 -4.95
N ASP A 305 -3.34 8.18 -4.45
CA ASP A 305 -4.30 7.45 -5.27
C ASP A 305 -5.68 8.11 -5.21
N LEU A 306 -6.18 8.47 -6.39
CA LEU A 306 -7.46 9.08 -6.66
C LEU A 306 -8.24 8.29 -7.74
N GLY A 307 -7.91 7.03 -7.98
CA GLY A 307 -8.58 6.17 -8.95
C GLY A 307 -10.09 6.00 -8.70
N TRP A 308 -10.85 5.77 -9.77
CA TRP A 308 -12.29 5.45 -9.73
C TRP A 308 -13.17 6.46 -8.96
N ASN A 309 -12.87 7.76 -9.06
CA ASN A 309 -13.54 8.81 -8.27
C ASN A 309 -14.51 9.70 -9.06
N GLY A 310 -14.66 9.51 -10.37
CA GLY A 310 -15.47 10.39 -11.23
C GLY A 310 -14.90 11.82 -11.31
N ILE A 311 -13.58 11.97 -11.22
CA ILE A 311 -12.90 13.26 -11.29
C ILE A 311 -12.91 13.73 -12.75
N GLY A 312 -13.64 14.80 -13.02
CA GLY A 312 -13.76 15.41 -14.34
C GLY A 312 -12.66 16.46 -14.63
N PRO A 313 -12.82 17.24 -15.71
CA PRO A 313 -11.84 18.23 -16.15
C PRO A 313 -11.48 19.27 -15.08
N GLN A 314 -12.47 19.76 -14.33
CA GLN A 314 -12.28 20.77 -13.30
C GLN A 314 -11.47 20.22 -12.11
N GLY A 315 -11.70 18.96 -11.73
CA GLY A 315 -10.90 18.26 -10.73
C GLY A 315 -9.47 18.00 -11.21
N GLY A 316 -9.27 17.62 -12.47
CA GLY A 316 -7.94 17.54 -13.10
C GLY A 316 -7.20 18.88 -13.06
N GLN A 317 -7.87 19.97 -13.40
CA GLN A 317 -7.33 21.34 -13.29
C GLN A 317 -7.05 21.75 -11.84
N ALA A 318 -7.80 21.28 -10.85
CA ALA A 318 -7.53 21.53 -9.44
C ALA A 318 -6.29 20.76 -8.95
N LEU A 319 -6.17 19.48 -9.32
CA LEU A 319 -5.01 18.63 -9.05
C LEU A 319 -3.74 19.16 -9.74
N ALA A 320 -3.84 19.71 -10.95
CA ALA A 320 -2.72 20.36 -11.63
C ALA A 320 -2.09 21.51 -10.80
N ARG A 321 -2.86 22.17 -9.92
CA ARG A 321 -2.36 23.23 -9.02
C ARG A 321 -1.50 22.67 -7.86
N LEU A 322 -1.45 21.36 -7.65
CA LEU A 322 -0.57 20.70 -6.68
C LEU A 322 0.91 20.91 -7.03
N PHE A 323 1.29 20.62 -8.28
CA PHE A 323 2.70 20.56 -8.72
C PHE A 323 3.44 21.90 -8.65
N GLY A 324 2.70 23.02 -8.64
CA GLY A 324 3.23 24.37 -8.35
C GLY A 324 3.35 24.70 -6.86
N SER A 325 3.41 23.71 -5.96
CA SER A 325 3.49 23.90 -4.51
C SER A 325 4.51 22.95 -3.85
N PRO A 326 5.03 23.28 -2.65
CA PRO A 326 5.98 22.43 -1.92
C PRO A 326 5.48 21.02 -1.58
N ALA A 327 4.16 20.80 -1.62
CA ALA A 327 3.56 19.48 -1.43
C ALA A 327 3.53 18.65 -2.73
N GLY A 328 3.35 19.29 -3.89
CA GLY A 328 3.34 18.60 -5.19
C GLY A 328 4.74 18.34 -5.76
N SER A 329 5.74 19.15 -5.38
CA SER A 329 7.14 18.95 -5.80
C SER A 329 7.84 17.76 -5.12
N ARG A 330 7.11 16.96 -4.35
CA ARG A 330 7.56 15.72 -3.69
C ARG A 330 6.63 14.53 -3.94
N LEU A 331 5.62 14.71 -4.80
CA LEU A 331 4.70 13.66 -5.18
C LEU A 331 5.37 12.76 -6.23
N GLU A 332 5.70 11.53 -5.83
CA GLU A 332 6.39 10.53 -6.66
C GLU A 332 5.39 9.71 -7.48
N THR A 333 4.21 9.47 -6.92
CA THR A 333 3.14 8.64 -7.49
C THR A 333 1.80 9.38 -7.41
N LEU A 334 1.15 9.59 -8.56
CA LEU A 334 -0.24 10.09 -8.65
C LEU A 334 -1.06 9.11 -9.50
N GLU A 335 -1.98 8.39 -8.88
CA GLU A 335 -2.86 7.44 -9.56
C GLU A 335 -4.24 8.07 -9.82
N LEU A 336 -4.67 8.00 -11.08
CA LEU A 336 -5.91 8.61 -11.57
C LEU A 336 -6.70 7.63 -12.46
N GLU A 337 -6.47 6.32 -12.32
CA GLU A 337 -7.17 5.25 -13.08
C GLU A 337 -8.69 5.47 -13.08
N CYS A 338 -9.36 5.25 -14.22
CA CYS A 338 -10.82 5.32 -14.33
C CYS A 338 -11.46 6.62 -13.76
N ASN A 339 -10.98 7.78 -14.23
CA ASN A 339 -11.58 9.09 -14.00
C ASN A 339 -11.87 9.84 -15.32
N ASP A 340 -12.94 10.64 -15.34
CA ASP A 340 -13.48 11.33 -16.52
C ASP A 340 -12.76 12.66 -16.85
N LEU A 341 -11.44 12.73 -16.65
CA LEU A 341 -10.63 13.96 -16.69
C LEU A 341 -10.73 14.75 -17.99
N GLY A 342 -10.98 14.06 -19.12
CA GLY A 342 -11.04 14.66 -20.45
C GLY A 342 -9.74 15.33 -20.91
N ASN A 343 -9.75 15.87 -22.12
CA ASN A 343 -8.56 16.49 -22.73
C ASN A 343 -8.08 17.72 -21.93
N GLU A 344 -9.00 18.52 -21.39
CA GLU A 344 -8.68 19.72 -20.60
C GLU A 344 -8.01 19.38 -19.25
N GLY A 345 -8.53 18.38 -18.52
CA GLY A 345 -7.95 17.95 -17.25
C GLY A 345 -6.57 17.33 -17.43
N VAL A 346 -6.41 16.49 -18.46
CA VAL A 346 -5.12 15.89 -18.82
C VAL A 346 -4.10 16.94 -19.29
N SER A 347 -4.50 17.90 -20.13
CA SER A 347 -3.59 18.97 -20.57
C SER A 347 -3.12 19.82 -19.40
N ALA A 348 -4.01 20.18 -18.46
CA ALA A 348 -3.64 20.96 -17.28
C ALA A 348 -2.61 20.24 -16.39
N LEU A 349 -2.75 18.92 -16.22
CA LEU A 349 -1.80 18.08 -15.49
C LEU A 349 -0.44 18.03 -16.20
N ILE A 350 -0.41 17.82 -17.52
CA ILE A 350 0.81 17.81 -18.33
C ILE A 350 1.54 19.16 -18.26
N ASP A 351 0.82 20.28 -18.43
CA ASP A 351 1.39 21.63 -18.34
C ASP A 351 1.95 21.93 -16.94
N ALA A 352 1.34 21.38 -15.88
CA ALA A 352 1.84 21.53 -14.52
C ALA A 352 3.13 20.74 -14.28
N LEU A 353 3.19 19.48 -14.73
CA LEU A 353 4.39 18.65 -14.67
C LEU A 353 5.54 19.22 -15.51
N GLY A 354 5.25 19.77 -16.70
CA GLY A 354 6.21 20.46 -17.57
C GLY A 354 6.72 21.82 -17.03
N ARG A 355 6.06 22.36 -15.99
CA ARG A 355 6.53 23.54 -15.23
C ARG A 355 7.27 23.17 -13.94
N ALA A 356 6.92 22.05 -13.31
CA ALA A 356 7.57 21.56 -12.09
C ALA A 356 8.91 20.83 -12.36
N SER A 357 9.24 20.57 -13.63
CA SER A 357 10.48 19.91 -14.08
C SER A 357 11.54 20.89 -14.62
N ARG A 358 11.47 22.17 -14.21
CA ARG A 358 12.40 23.25 -14.60
C ARG A 358 12.89 24.02 -13.37
#